data_AF-A0A1J5Q2S6-F1
#
_entry.id   AF-A0A1J5Q2S6-F1
#
_cell.length_a   1.000
_cell.length_b   1.000
_cell.length_c   1.000
_cell.angle_alpha   90.00
_cell.angle_beta   90.00
_cell.angle_gamma   90.00
#
_symmetry.space_group_name_H-M   'P 1'
#
loop_
_entity.id
_entity.type
_entity.pdbx_description
1 polymer ?
#
loop_
_entity_poly.entity_id
_entity_poly.type
_entity_poly.pdbx_seq_one_letter_code
_entity_poly.pdbx_strand_id
1 'polypeptide(L)' 'MDEYDAVRKYAKKSVTGGDVLFLPALNFLYLMGLIDYRPKTDAVEYVGPNEAI' A
#
# COMPACT_ATOMS: atom_id res chain seq x y z
N MET A 1 -6.28 -11.58 -8.64
CA MET A 1 -7.13 -11.07 -7.54
C MET A 1 -6.97 -11.92 -6.28
N ASP A 2 -6.81 -13.24 -6.43
CA ASP A 2 -6.67 -14.19 -5.31
C ASP A 2 -5.45 -13.95 -4.39
N GLU A 3 -4.35 -13.45 -4.95
CA GLU A 3 -3.11 -13.25 -4.22
C GLU A 3 -3.20 -12.09 -3.21
N TYR A 4 -3.86 -11.01 -3.60
CA TYR A 4 -4.12 -9.86 -2.73
C TYR A 4 -5.00 -10.25 -1.55
N ASP A 5 -6.06 -11.02 -1.79
CA ASP A 5 -6.97 -11.47 -0.74
C ASP A 5 -6.30 -12.42 0.25
N ALA A 6 -5.37 -13.26 -0.22
CA ALA A 6 -4.56 -14.12 0.64
C ALA A 6 -3.65 -13.29 1.57
N VAL A 7 -2.94 -12.30 1.03
CA VAL A 7 -2.09 -11.39 1.80
C VAL A 7 -2.92 -10.58 2.80
N ARG A 8 -4.07 -10.07 2.38
CA ARG A 8 -4.99 -9.32 3.25
C ARG A 8 -5.51 -10.19 4.40
N LYS A 9 -5.92 -11.43 4.14
CA LYS A 9 -6.35 -12.38 5.19
C LYS A 9 -5.22 -12.69 6.17
N TYR A 10 -4.00 -12.87 5.67
CA TYR A 10 -2.83 -13.10 6.50
C TYR A 10 -2.51 -11.89 7.39
N ALA A 11 -2.51 -10.67 6.83
CA ALA A 11 -2.27 -9.43 7.58
C ALA A 11 -3.30 -9.23 8.70
N LYS A 12 -4.60 -9.44 8.41
CA LYS A 12 -5.69 -9.41 9.39
C LYS A 12 -5.50 -10.41 10.54
N LYS A 13 -5.02 -11.62 10.22
CA LYS A 13 -4.77 -12.66 11.21
C LYS A 13 -3.53 -12.36 12.07
N SER A 14 -2.50 -11.79 11.46
CA SER A 14 -1.16 -11.71 12.06
C SER A 14 -0.93 -10.41 12.85
N VAL A 15 -1.66 -9.34 12.55
CA VAL A 15 -1.52 -8.04 13.22
C VAL A 15 -2.89 -7.56 13.71
N THR A 16 -3.00 -7.25 14.99
CA THR A 16 -4.20 -6.60 15.56
C THR A 16 -4.36 -5.22 14.92
N GLY A 17 -5.46 -4.99 14.19
CA GLY A 17 -5.63 -3.80 13.36
C GLY A 17 -5.03 -3.91 11.95
N GLY A 18 -4.62 -5.10 11.52
CA GLY A 18 -4.08 -5.36 10.18
C GLY A 18 -5.06 -5.05 9.04
N ASP A 19 -6.35 -4.97 9.35
CA ASP A 19 -7.42 -4.51 8.46
C ASP A 19 -7.40 -2.99 8.20
N VAL A 20 -6.82 -2.20 9.10
CA VAL A 20 -6.71 -0.74 8.98
C VAL A 20 -5.32 -0.25 8.57
N LEU A 21 -4.33 -1.15 8.45
CA LEU A 21 -2.94 -0.81 8.12
C LEU A 21 -2.74 -0.20 6.73
N PHE A 22 -3.73 -0.26 5.86
CA PHE A 22 -3.63 0.29 4.51
C PHE A 22 -3.37 1.80 4.51
N LEU A 23 -4.17 2.57 5.23
CA LEU A 23 -4.06 4.03 5.24
C LEU A 23 -2.77 4.52 5.95
N PRO A 24 -2.38 3.98 7.13
CA PRO A 24 -1.09 4.29 7.72
C PRO A 24 0.10 3.91 6.84
N ALA A 25 0.04 2.77 6.13
CA ALA A 25 1.11 2.37 5.22
C ALA A 25 1.24 3.32 4.02
N LEU A 26 0.12 3.75 3.43
CA LEU A 26 0.12 4.77 2.37
C LEU A 26 0.67 6.11 2.87
N ASN A 27 0.24 6.56 4.07
CA ASN A 27 0.79 7.77 4.68
C ASN A 27 2.30 7.67 4.89
N PHE A 28 2.78 6.52 5.38
CA PHE A 28 4.20 6.29 5.58
C PHE A 28 4.98 6.32 4.26
N LEU A 29 4.52 5.61 3.22
CA LEU A 29 5.17 5.60 1.92
C LEU A 29 5.19 6.99 1.27
N TYR A 30 4.12 7.76 1.43
CA TYR A 30 4.04 9.14 0.94
C TYR A 30 5.04 10.05 1.66
N LEU A 31 5.12 9.96 3.00
CA LEU A 31 6.11 10.72 3.79
C LEU A 31 7.56 10.34 3.46
N MET A 32 7.80 9.09 3.05
CA MET A 32 9.10 8.60 2.60
C MET A 32 9.44 9.01 1.15
N GLY A 33 8.52 9.65 0.42
CA GLY A 33 8.70 10.02 -0.99
C GLY A 33 8.75 8.83 -1.94
N LEU A 34 8.17 7.68 -1.56
CA LEU A 34 8.17 6.45 -2.35
C LEU A 34 6.93 6.27 -3.21
N ILE A 35 5.88 7.05 -2.95
CA ILE A 35 4.66 7.06 -3.78
C ILE A 35 4.22 8.48 -4.10
N ASP A 36 3.63 8.66 -5.27
CA ASP A 36 2.94 9.87 -5.70
C ASP A 36 1.43 9.64 -5.74
N TYR A 37 0.68 10.58 -5.18
CA TYR A 37 -0.77 10.58 -5.24
C TYR A 37 -1.26 11.32 -6.49
N ARG A 38 -2.18 10.71 -7.24
CA ARG A 38 -2.84 11.25 -8.44
C ARG A 38 -4.28 11.65 -8.07
N PRO A 39 -4.55 12.93 -7.74
CA PRO A 39 -5.85 13.34 -7.19
C PRO A 39 -7.01 13.19 -8.17
N LYS A 40 -6.74 13.26 -9.47
CA LYS A 40 -7.77 13.19 -10.52
C LYS A 40 -8.42 11.81 -10.63
N THR A 41 -7.67 10.76 -10.30
CA THR A 41 -8.09 9.36 -10.46
C THR A 41 -8.13 8.60 -9.14
N ASP A 42 -7.85 9.27 -8.02
CA ASP A 42 -7.73 8.68 -6.69
C ASP A 42 -6.80 7.44 -6.69
N ALA A 43 -5.63 7.61 -7.31
CA ALA A 43 -4.65 6.53 -7.49
C ALA A 43 -3.30 6.90 -6.87
N VAL A 44 -2.51 5.89 -6.50
CA VAL A 44 -1.13 6.04 -6.04
C VAL A 44 -0.18 5.33 -7.00
N GLU A 45 0.96 5.94 -7.26
CA GLU A 45 2.00 5.43 -8.14
C GLU A 45 3.30 5.28 -7.34
N TYR A 46 3.99 4.15 -7.48
CA TYR A 46 5.26 3.92 -6.78
C TYR A 46 6.42 4.48 -7.57
N VAL A 47 7.24 5.33 -6.96
CA VAL A 47 8.33 6.09 -7.61
C VAL A 47 9.71 5.74 -7.06
N GLY A 48 9.83 4.62 -6.33
CA GLY A 48 11.09 4.15 -5.77
C GLY A 48 12.03 3.50 -6.80
N PRO A 49 13.29 3.20 -6.42
CA PRO A 49 14.38 2.82 -7.33
C PRO A 49 14.26 1.48 -8.09
N ASN A 50 13.07 0.90 -8.26
CA ASN A 50 12.84 -0.36 -8.99
C ASN A 50 11.58 -0.32 -9.89
N GLU A 51 11.26 0.82 -10.50
CA GLU A 51 10.04 0.99 -11.30
C GLU A 51 9.98 0.10 -12.57
N ALA A 52 11.12 -0.42 -13.05
CA ALA A 52 11.15 -1.29 -14.22
C ALA A 52 12.30 -2.32 -14.18
N ILE A 53 11.97 -3.59 -13.91
CA ILE A 53 12.61 -4.77 -14.51
C ILE A 53 11.49 -5.69 -15.00
#